data_AF-A0A4R2KHT5-F1
#
_entry.id   AF-A0A4R2KHT5-F1
#
_cell.length_a   1.000
_cell.length_b   1.000
_cell.length_c   1.000
_cell.angle_alpha   90.00
_cell.angle_beta   90.00
_cell.angle_gamma   90.00
#
_symmetry.space_group_name_H-M   'P 1'
#
loop_
_entity.id
_entity.type
_entity.pdbx_description
1 polymer ?
#
loop_
_entity_poly.entity_id
_entity_poly.type
_entity_poly.pdbx_seq_one_letter_code
_entity_poly.pdbx_strand_id
1 'polypeptide(L)'
;MTDHHSPDTDPGVMPTFLVLEQDALISSDLIQALEIRGPCRVLHFSSTQDAESALRGLCRVEAAFLEMRFDDALNSALARALASLGARLVLTLGEDAERVACHGWHLLPRPFTERMVHDTLAEG
;
A
#
# COMPACT_ATOMS: atom_id res chain seq x y z
N MET A 1 -34.18 5.98 -19.42
CA MET A 1 -34.10 5.72 -17.96
C MET A 1 -32.71 5.18 -17.71
N THR A 2 -32.02 5.77 -16.76
CA THR A 2 -30.57 6.04 -16.75
C THR A 2 -29.68 4.80 -16.70
N ASP A 3 -28.80 4.68 -17.69
CA ASP A 3 -27.66 3.76 -17.70
C ASP A 3 -26.73 4.10 -16.53
N HIS A 4 -26.58 3.18 -15.58
CA HIS A 4 -25.56 3.28 -14.53
C HIS A 4 -24.24 2.87 -15.15
N HIS A 5 -23.46 3.85 -15.60
CA HIS A 5 -22.07 3.67 -15.98
C HIS A 5 -21.25 3.37 -14.71
N SER A 6 -21.18 2.10 -14.33
CA SER A 6 -20.21 1.60 -13.36
C SER A 6 -18.80 1.90 -13.89
N PRO A 7 -17.86 2.38 -13.07
CA PRO A 7 -16.50 2.62 -13.52
C PRO A 7 -15.88 1.29 -13.95
N ASP A 8 -15.50 1.25 -15.22
CA ASP A 8 -14.74 0.19 -15.88
C ASP A 8 -13.48 -0.13 -15.06
N THR A 9 -13.58 -1.18 -14.24
CA THR A 9 -12.38 -1.86 -13.74
C THR A 9 -11.91 -2.72 -14.89
N ASP A 10 -10.81 -2.34 -15.54
CA ASP A 10 -10.22 -3.11 -16.64
C ASP A 10 -10.18 -4.60 -16.22
N PRO A 11 -10.97 -5.48 -16.87
CA PRO A 11 -11.21 -6.83 -16.39
C PRO A 11 -10.01 -7.77 -16.52
N GLY A 12 -8.80 -7.25 -16.83
CA GLY A 12 -7.59 -8.03 -17.04
C GLY A 12 -6.41 -7.74 -16.10
N VAL A 13 -6.43 -6.65 -15.33
CA VAL A 13 -5.25 -6.26 -14.51
C VAL A 13 -5.50 -6.54 -13.03
N MET A 14 -4.92 -7.64 -12.53
CA MET A 14 -4.94 -7.97 -11.10
C MET A 14 -4.18 -6.91 -10.29
N PRO A 15 -4.79 -6.26 -9.28
CA PRO A 15 -4.14 -5.20 -8.51
C PRO A 15 -2.91 -5.75 -7.80
N THR A 16 -1.81 -5.00 -7.86
CA THR A 16 -0.57 -5.36 -7.18
C THR A 16 -0.37 -4.48 -5.95
N PHE A 17 -0.19 -5.10 -4.80
CA PHE A 17 0.10 -4.45 -3.53
C PHE A 17 1.53 -4.78 -3.10
N LEU A 18 2.20 -3.83 -2.44
CA LEU A 18 3.49 -4.08 -1.81
C LEU A 18 3.34 -3.99 -0.28
N VAL A 19 3.93 -4.94 0.43
CA VAL A 19 4.01 -4.94 1.89
C VAL A 19 5.48 -5.00 2.27
N LEU A 20 6.00 -3.93 2.86
CA LEU A 20 7.31 -3.90 3.49
C LEU A 20 7.11 -4.03 4.99
N GLU A 21 7.36 -5.21 5.53
CA GLU A 21 7.12 -5.55 6.93
C GLU A 21 8.05 -6.68 7.36
N GLN A 22 8.81 -6.47 8.43
CA GLN A 22 9.75 -7.47 8.94
C GLN A 22 9.07 -8.51 9.84
N ASP A 23 8.00 -8.12 10.54
CA ASP A 23 7.27 -8.99 11.45
C ASP A 23 6.34 -9.93 10.68
N ALA A 24 6.53 -11.24 10.85
CA ALA A 24 5.78 -12.26 10.13
C ALA A 24 4.28 -12.27 10.47
N LEU A 25 3.89 -11.87 11.68
CA LEU A 25 2.49 -11.82 12.08
C LEU A 25 1.80 -10.61 11.47
N ILE A 26 2.46 -9.45 11.52
CA ILE A 26 1.93 -8.20 10.96
C ILE A 26 1.83 -8.28 9.44
N SER A 27 2.86 -8.82 8.78
CA SER A 27 2.83 -9.02 7.32
C SER A 27 1.73 -10.01 6.92
N SER A 28 1.58 -11.12 7.64
CA SER A 28 0.50 -12.08 7.38
C SER A 28 -0.89 -11.47 7.54
N ASP A 29 -1.10 -10.63 8.56
CA ASP A 29 -2.38 -9.93 8.77
C ASP A 29 -2.69 -8.95 7.64
N LEU A 30 -1.70 -8.16 7.20
CA LEU A 30 -1.83 -7.26 6.05
C LEU A 30 -2.13 -8.01 4.76
N ILE A 31 -1.38 -9.08 4.47
CA ILE A 31 -1.59 -9.90 3.26
C ILE A 31 -2.99 -10.49 3.27
N GLN A 32 -3.42 -11.08 4.40
CA GLN A 32 -4.74 -11.67 4.54
C GLN A 32 -5.85 -10.61 4.32
N ALA A 33 -5.72 -9.43 4.94
CA ALA A 33 -6.66 -8.33 4.73
C ALA A 33 -6.72 -7.88 3.27
N LEU A 34 -5.61 -7.90 2.52
CA LEU A 34 -5.61 -7.58 1.10
C LEU A 34 -6.32 -8.64 0.26
N GLU A 35 -6.03 -9.92 0.51
CA GLU A 35 -6.59 -11.06 -0.23
C GLU A 35 -8.10 -11.20 -0.04
N ILE A 36 -8.64 -10.79 1.12
CA ILE A 36 -10.08 -10.81 1.42
C ILE A 36 -10.88 -9.90 0.48
N ARG A 37 -10.29 -8.82 -0.05
CA ARG A 37 -10.98 -7.93 -1.00
C ARG A 37 -11.22 -8.59 -2.36
N GLY A 38 -10.47 -9.64 -2.68
CA GLY A 38 -10.53 -10.33 -3.95
C GLY A 38 -9.15 -10.64 -4.54
N PRO A 39 -9.12 -11.18 -5.77
CA PRO A 39 -7.89 -11.56 -6.44
C PRO A 39 -6.91 -10.39 -6.54
N CYS A 40 -5.75 -10.53 -5.93
CA CYS A 40 -4.69 -9.53 -5.96
C CYS A 40 -3.32 -10.20 -5.94
N ARG A 41 -2.30 -9.44 -6.33
CA ARG A 41 -0.89 -9.84 -6.22
C ARG A 41 -0.30 -9.09 -5.04
N VAL A 42 0.16 -9.80 -4.02
CA VAL A 42 0.89 -9.17 -2.91
C VAL A 42 2.39 -9.47 -3.03
N LEU A 43 3.19 -8.41 -3.00
CA LEU A 43 4.65 -8.49 -2.98
C LEU A 43 5.11 -8.14 -1.56
N HIS A 44 5.54 -9.14 -0.80
CA HIS A 44 6.03 -8.95 0.56
C HIS A 44 7.55 -8.92 0.60
N PHE A 45 8.10 -7.97 1.36
CA PHE A 45 9.53 -7.83 1.62
C PHE A 45 9.74 -7.50 3.10
N SER A 46 10.81 -8.03 3.68
CA SER A 46 11.23 -7.68 5.06
C SER A 46 12.30 -6.58 5.09
N SER A 47 12.80 -6.17 3.92
CA SER A 47 13.89 -5.21 3.77
C SER A 47 13.64 -4.28 2.59
N THR A 48 13.98 -3.00 2.76
CA THR A 48 13.83 -1.98 1.72
C THR A 48 14.64 -2.32 0.46
N GLN A 49 15.86 -2.81 0.64
CA GLN A 49 16.77 -3.13 -0.47
C GLN A 49 16.20 -4.23 -1.40
N ASP A 50 15.56 -5.25 -0.84
CA ASP A 50 14.89 -6.31 -1.60
C ASP A 50 13.68 -5.76 -2.37
N ALA A 51 12.89 -4.92 -1.70
CA ALA A 51 11.74 -4.25 -2.31
C ALA A 51 12.18 -3.37 -3.50
N GLU A 52 13.20 -2.53 -3.32
CA GLU A 52 13.73 -1.64 -4.37
C GLU A 52 14.22 -2.42 -5.60
N SER A 53 14.89 -3.55 -5.38
CA SER A 53 15.37 -4.41 -6.45
C SER A 53 14.20 -4.99 -7.27
N ALA A 54 13.11 -5.36 -6.59
CA ALA A 54 11.91 -5.91 -7.22
C ALA A 54 11.09 -4.87 -8.00
N LEU A 55 11.14 -3.58 -7.61
CA LEU A 55 10.39 -2.52 -8.30
C LEU A 55 10.82 -2.31 -9.76
N ARG A 56 12.05 -2.67 -10.13
CA ARG A 56 12.61 -2.41 -11.48
C ARG A 56 11.86 -3.11 -12.61
N GLY A 57 11.00 -4.09 -12.32
CA GLY A 57 10.18 -4.80 -13.29
C GLY A 57 8.69 -4.56 -13.17
N LEU A 58 8.25 -3.65 -12.29
CA LEU A 58 6.83 -3.38 -12.07
C LEU A 58 6.38 -2.18 -12.88
N CYS A 59 5.18 -2.28 -13.47
CA CYS A 59 4.57 -1.18 -14.22
C CYS A 59 3.66 -0.32 -13.35
N ARG A 60 2.99 -0.93 -12.36
CA ARG A 60 2.04 -0.26 -11.46
C ARG A 60 1.95 -1.01 -10.13
N VAL A 61 1.81 -0.25 -9.05
CA VAL A 61 1.46 -0.75 -7.72
C VAL A 61 0.27 0.08 -7.27
N GLU A 62 -0.78 -0.56 -6.75
CA GLU A 62 -2.01 0.12 -6.32
C GLU A 62 -1.82 0.77 -4.95
N ALA A 63 -1.28 0.02 -4.00
CA ALA A 63 -0.91 0.54 -2.69
C ALA A 63 0.33 -0.16 -2.14
N ALA A 64 1.07 0.55 -1.31
CA ALA A 64 2.23 0.05 -0.61
C ALA A 64 2.13 0.33 0.88
N PHE A 65 2.15 -0.73 1.69
CA PHE A 65 2.19 -0.68 3.14
C PHE A 65 3.65 -0.74 3.58
N LEU A 66 4.13 0.32 4.22
CA LEU A 66 5.54 0.48 4.58
C LEU A 66 5.69 0.53 6.10
N GLU A 67 6.49 -0.38 6.67
CA GLU A 67 7.03 -0.25 8.02
C GLU A 67 8.08 0.87 8.07
N MET A 68 7.62 2.12 7.99
CA MET A 68 8.45 3.32 8.01
C MET A 68 7.74 4.46 8.72
N ARG A 69 8.51 5.31 9.41
CA ARG A 69 8.02 6.62 9.86
C ARG A 69 8.02 7.60 8.68
N PHE A 70 7.24 8.67 8.80
CA PHE A 70 7.10 9.68 7.75
C PHE A 70 8.44 10.27 7.29
N ASP A 71 9.29 10.67 8.24
CA ASP A 71 10.59 11.28 7.92
C ASP A 71 11.54 10.30 7.20
N ASP A 72 11.51 9.00 7.54
CA ASP A 72 12.28 7.96 6.84
C ASP A 72 11.75 7.74 5.41
N ALA A 73 10.41 7.65 5.27
CA ALA A 73 9.75 7.46 3.99
C ALA A 73 9.98 8.65 3.03
N LEU A 74 10.00 9.89 3.53
CA LEU A 74 10.33 11.08 2.73
C LEU A 74 11.74 11.01 2.12
N ASN A 75 12.70 10.44 2.86
CA ASN A 75 14.07 10.29 2.40
C ASN A 75 14.32 8.97 1.64
N SER A 76 13.31 8.10 1.57
CA SER A 76 13.42 6.77 0.99
C SER A 76 13.38 6.80 -0.54
N ALA A 77 14.33 6.12 -1.19
CA ALA A 77 14.26 5.85 -2.63
C ALA A 77 13.10 4.90 -2.98
N LEU A 78 12.80 3.94 -2.09
CA LEU A 78 11.66 3.03 -2.23
C LEU A 78 10.33 3.78 -2.30
N ALA A 79 10.07 4.69 -1.35
CA ALA A 79 8.81 5.44 -1.32
C ALA A 79 8.62 6.30 -2.58
N ARG A 80 9.68 7.00 -3.02
CA ARG A 80 9.65 7.80 -4.26
C ARG A 80 9.40 6.94 -5.50
N ALA A 81 10.03 5.77 -5.58
CA ALA A 81 9.83 4.84 -6.68
C ALA A 81 8.37 4.32 -6.72
N LEU A 82 7.82 3.95 -5.57
CA LEU A 82 6.43 3.52 -5.44
C LEU A 82 5.42 4.62 -5.81
N ALA A 83 5.64 5.85 -5.34
CA ALA A 83 4.82 6.99 -5.74
C ALA A 83 4.87 7.22 -7.25
N SER A 84 6.04 7.05 -7.87
CA SER A 84 6.20 7.16 -9.33
C SER A 84 5.50 6.03 -10.11
N LEU A 85 5.27 4.87 -9.47
CA LEU A 85 4.47 3.76 -10.01
C LEU A 85 2.96 3.94 -9.77
N GLY A 86 2.55 5.07 -9.21
CA GLY A 86 1.15 5.39 -8.89
C GLY A 86 0.65 4.76 -7.59
N ALA A 87 1.55 4.24 -6.75
CA ALA A 87 1.15 3.59 -5.50
C ALA A 87 0.64 4.59 -4.47
N ARG A 88 -0.48 4.24 -3.84
CA ARG A 88 -0.88 4.83 -2.58
C ARG A 88 0.07 4.40 -1.47
N LEU A 89 0.74 5.37 -0.84
CA LEU A 89 1.66 5.09 0.24
C LEU A 89 0.93 5.07 1.57
N VAL A 90 1.02 3.93 2.26
CA VAL A 90 0.43 3.70 3.59
C VAL A 90 1.57 3.41 4.56
N LEU A 91 1.84 4.33 5.48
CA LEU A 91 2.86 4.16 6.51
C LEU A 91 2.25 3.43 7.70
N THR A 92 2.96 2.46 8.26
CA THR A 92 2.48 1.70 9.42
C THR A 92 3.20 2.05 10.72
N LEU A 93 4.19 2.95 10.65
CA LEU A 93 4.88 3.52 11.80
C LEU A 93 4.76 5.04 11.81
N GLY A 94 4.76 5.62 13.01
CA GLY A 94 4.59 7.05 13.24
C GLY A 94 3.24 7.37 13.87
N GLU A 95 3.07 8.66 14.15
CA GLU A 95 1.99 9.16 15.02
C GLU A 95 1.31 10.41 14.43
N ASP A 96 1.98 11.12 13.51
CA ASP A 96 1.44 12.33 12.85
C ASP A 96 0.62 12.02 11.60
N ALA A 97 -0.62 11.55 11.78
CA ALA A 97 -1.54 11.31 10.66
C ALA A 97 -1.78 12.58 9.80
N GLU A 98 -1.83 13.75 10.42
CA GLU A 98 -2.05 15.03 9.71
C GLU A 98 -0.89 15.38 8.77
N ARG A 99 0.37 15.15 9.19
CA ARG A 99 1.54 15.40 8.34
C ARG A 99 1.56 14.47 7.14
N VAL A 100 1.23 13.20 7.37
CA VAL A 100 1.17 12.15 6.33
C VAL A 100 0.07 12.47 5.32
N ALA A 101 -1.13 12.86 5.79
CA ALA A 101 -2.25 13.24 4.95
C ALA A 101 -1.99 14.52 4.14
N CYS A 102 -1.32 15.54 4.71
CA CYS A 102 -0.89 16.73 3.97
C CYS A 102 0.03 16.41 2.78
N HIS A 103 0.70 15.26 2.81
CA HIS A 103 1.55 14.79 1.72
C HIS A 103 0.83 13.83 0.74
N GLY A 104 -0.48 13.62 0.94
CA GLY A 104 -1.29 12.71 0.12
C GLY A 104 -1.07 11.22 0.42
N TRP A 105 -0.51 10.90 1.58
CA TRP A 105 -0.27 9.53 2.05
C TRP A 105 -1.24 9.17 3.18
N HIS A 106 -1.28 7.89 3.56
CA HIS A 106 -2.09 7.42 4.68
C HIS A 106 -1.21 6.89 5.81
N LEU A 107 -1.68 7.01 7.04
CA LEU A 107 -1.08 6.40 8.22
C LEU A 107 -2.01 5.30 8.72
N LEU A 108 -1.51 4.08 8.85
CA LEU A 108 -2.18 2.93 9.45
C LEU A 108 -1.52 2.65 10.81
N PRO A 109 -1.98 3.29 11.90
CA PRO A 109 -1.36 3.13 13.21
C PRO A 109 -1.54 1.70 13.73
N ARG A 110 -0.52 1.19 14.43
CA ARG A 110 -0.58 -0.11 15.11
C ARG A 110 -1.13 0.04 16.54
N PRO A 111 -1.94 -0.91 17.04
CA PRO A 111 -2.51 -2.05 16.31
C PRO A 111 -3.58 -1.61 15.30
N PHE A 112 -3.65 -2.29 14.16
CA PHE A 112 -4.67 -2.05 13.15
C PHE A 112 -5.63 -3.24 13.04
N THR A 113 -6.76 -3.01 12.38
CA THR A 113 -7.75 -4.05 12.06
C THR A 113 -7.86 -4.20 10.56
N GLU A 114 -8.34 -5.35 10.10
CA GLU A 114 -8.70 -5.60 8.70
C GLU A 114 -9.53 -4.45 8.10
N ARG A 115 -10.53 -3.97 8.84
CA ARG A 115 -11.37 -2.84 8.41
C ARG A 115 -10.55 -1.58 8.14
N MET A 116 -9.55 -1.28 8.97
CA MET A 116 -8.68 -0.11 8.77
C MET A 116 -7.83 -0.27 7.50
N VAL A 117 -7.32 -1.47 7.22
CA VAL A 117 -6.59 -1.75 5.97
C VAL A 117 -7.50 -1.50 4.76
N HIS A 118 -8.73 -2.00 4.79
CA HIS A 118 -9.68 -1.78 3.71
C HIS A 118 -10.05 -0.30 3.51
N ASP A 119 -10.23 0.44 4.60
CA ASP A 119 -10.56 1.87 4.57
C ASP A 119 -9.47 2.68 3.85
N THR A 120 -8.19 2.38 4.14
CA THR A 120 -7.05 3.02 3.44
C THR A 120 -7.02 2.76 1.94
N LEU A 121 -7.75 1.75 1.45
CA LEU A 121 -7.83 1.40 0.03
C LEU A 121 -9.17 1.81 -0.62
N ALA A 122 -10.13 2.31 0.16
CA ALA A 122 -11.46 2.70 -0.32
C ALA A 122 -11.55 4.20 -0.66
N GLU A 123 -10.72 5.04 -0.03
CA GLU A 123 -10.70 6.48 -0.31
C GLU A 123 -9.96 6.78 -1.62
N GLY A 124 -10.63 6.75 -2.78
CA GLY A 124 -10.02 7.00 -4.09
C GLY A 124 -11.03 7.46 -5.13
#